data_AF-A0A927Q659-F1
#
_entry.id   AF-A0A927Q659-F1
#
_cell.length_a   1.000
_cell.length_b   1.000
_cell.length_c   1.000
_cell.angle_alpha   90.00
_cell.angle_beta   90.00
_cell.angle_gamma   90.00
#
_symmetry.space_group_name_H-M   'P 1'
#
loop_
_entity.id
_entity.type
_entity.pdbx_description
1 polymer ?
#
loop_
_entity_poly.entity_id
_entity_poly.type
_entity_poly.pdbx_seq_one_letter_code
_entity_poly.pdbx_strand_id
1 'polypeptide(L)'
;MDRHGYQALLAQARRVSRNVDDAHDLVQDTLLVALDQGREDPAWLAGVLRRQAALRIRGEVRRRRREHAVAVADSVPPAADDNEASGPPSELIQRLPPAARRVAVLALHGLGAEEIRWILRISPTAFRQRLTGIRRALGALPPAQRAHAVALARLRDPQRSVDLQFGLVRRALKAALRGQAMGTHDPDGHLLVVRGAHTASAGGN
;
A
#
# COMPACT_ATOMS: atom_id res chain seq x y z
N MET A 1 35.48 4.80 7.44
CA MET A 1 35.81 4.31 6.08
C MET A 1 36.86 5.21 5.43
N ASP A 2 37.87 4.64 4.78
CA ASP A 2 38.93 5.35 4.08
C ASP A 2 38.56 5.66 2.60
N ARG A 3 39.36 6.51 1.94
CA ARG A 3 39.12 6.93 0.56
C ARG A 3 39.17 5.77 -0.43
N HIS A 4 40.04 4.79 -0.18
CA HIS A 4 40.17 3.61 -1.03
C HIS A 4 38.96 2.67 -0.90
N GLY A 5 38.46 2.43 0.32
CA GLY A 5 37.23 1.68 0.57
C GLY A 5 36.01 2.32 -0.08
N TYR A 6 35.88 3.64 0.00
CA TYR A 6 34.81 4.38 -0.69
C TYR A 6 34.86 4.18 -2.22
N GLN A 7 36.05 4.29 -2.83
CA GLN A 7 36.21 4.11 -4.27
C GLN A 7 35.91 2.68 -4.72
N ALA A 8 36.31 1.68 -3.93
CA ALA A 8 35.98 0.28 -4.21
C ALA A 8 34.47 0.03 -4.15
N LEU A 9 33.77 0.60 -3.16
CA LEU A 9 32.32 0.50 -3.03
C LEU A 9 31.60 1.23 -4.17
N LEU A 10 32.06 2.42 -4.57
CA LEU A 10 31.52 3.16 -5.71
C LEU A 10 31.73 2.41 -7.04
N ALA A 11 32.88 1.75 -7.21
CA ALA A 11 33.13 0.91 -8.38
C ALA A 11 32.17 -0.29 -8.45
N GLN A 12 31.72 -0.83 -7.31
CA GLN A 12 30.68 -1.85 -7.27
C GLN A 12 29.30 -1.26 -7.59
N ALA A 13 28.96 -0.11 -7.02
CA ALA A 13 27.70 0.59 -7.29
C ALA A 13 27.49 0.87 -8.79
N ARG A 14 28.53 1.37 -9.46
CA ARG A 14 28.50 1.65 -10.91
C ARG A 14 28.20 0.42 -11.79
N ARG A 15 28.49 -0.80 -11.32
CA ARG A 15 28.18 -2.03 -12.07
C ARG A 15 26.70 -2.41 -12.00
N VAL A 16 25.97 -1.92 -10.99
CA VAL A 16 24.58 -2.30 -10.73
C VAL A 16 23.59 -1.14 -10.90
N SER A 17 24.08 0.08 -11.03
CA SER A 17 23.31 1.30 -11.29
C SER A 17 23.28 1.64 -12.79
N ARG A 18 22.23 2.36 -13.24
CA ARG A 18 22.09 2.74 -14.66
C ARG A 18 22.82 4.02 -15.02
N ASN A 19 22.94 4.95 -14.07
CA ASN A 19 23.64 6.21 -14.25
C ASN A 19 24.59 6.46 -13.05
N VAL A 20 25.35 7.55 -13.12
CA VAL A 20 26.34 7.91 -12.11
C VAL A 20 25.67 8.35 -10.81
N ASP A 21 24.58 9.10 -10.88
CA ASP A 21 23.86 9.64 -9.72
C ASP A 21 23.25 8.50 -8.88
N ASP A 22 22.58 7.53 -9.52
CA ASP A 22 22.07 6.30 -8.92
C ASP A 22 23.18 5.51 -8.19
N ALA A 23 24.41 5.54 -8.71
CA ALA A 23 25.55 4.89 -8.08
C ALA A 23 25.98 5.64 -6.81
N HIS A 24 25.97 6.96 -6.83
CA HIS A 24 26.26 7.78 -5.64
C HIS A 24 25.19 7.60 -4.56
N ASP A 25 23.91 7.63 -4.93
CA ASP A 25 22.78 7.41 -4.01
C ASP A 25 22.86 6.03 -3.35
N LEU A 26 23.15 4.99 -4.14
CA LEU A 26 23.28 3.63 -3.64
C LEU A 26 24.44 3.47 -2.65
N VAL A 27 25.58 4.13 -2.90
CA VAL A 27 26.69 4.18 -1.96
C VAL A 27 26.28 4.91 -0.68
N GLN A 28 25.64 6.07 -0.81
CA GLN A 28 25.21 6.86 0.33
C GLN A 28 24.26 6.07 1.25
N ASP A 29 23.26 5.39 0.69
CA ASP A 29 22.36 4.52 1.46
C ASP A 29 23.08 3.36 2.13
N THR A 30 24.08 2.78 1.47
CA THR A 30 24.88 1.71 2.04
C THR A 30 25.66 2.21 3.25
N LEU A 31 26.24 3.41 3.17
CA LEU A 31 26.98 4.06 4.25
C LEU A 31 26.07 4.47 5.41
N LEU A 32 24.85 4.92 5.15
CA LEU A 32 23.88 5.20 6.21
C LEU A 32 23.53 3.95 7.03
N VAL A 33 23.33 2.82 6.36
CA VAL A 33 23.11 1.52 7.03
C VAL A 33 24.36 1.07 7.80
N ALA A 34 25.54 1.32 7.24
CA ALA A 34 26.82 1.03 7.90
C ALA A 34 26.98 1.81 9.22
N LEU A 35 26.65 3.09 9.20
CA LEU A 35 26.70 3.97 10.37
C LEU A 35 25.70 3.52 11.44
N ASP A 36 24.45 3.24 11.05
CA ASP A 36 23.42 2.76 11.98
C ASP A 36 23.79 1.44 12.67
N GLN A 37 24.50 0.55 11.95
CA GLN A 37 24.93 -0.75 12.47
C GLN A 37 26.34 -0.72 13.09
N GLY A 38 27.05 0.41 13.03
CA GLY A 38 28.43 0.54 13.50
C GLY A 38 29.41 -0.40 12.79
N ARG A 39 29.21 -0.67 11.49
CA ARG A 39 29.98 -1.68 10.73
C ARG A 39 30.60 -1.11 9.47
N GLU A 40 31.89 -1.37 9.25
CA GLU A 40 32.62 -0.91 8.06
C GLU A 40 33.28 -2.02 7.23
N ASP A 41 32.97 -3.29 7.52
CA ASP A 41 33.55 -4.44 6.81
C ASP A 41 33.20 -4.41 5.29
N PRO A 42 34.20 -4.39 4.40
CA PRO A 42 34.00 -4.32 2.95
C PRO A 42 33.11 -5.41 2.37
N ALA A 43 33.22 -6.66 2.85
CA ALA A 43 32.44 -7.77 2.35
C ALA A 43 30.96 -7.64 2.74
N TRP A 44 30.72 -7.15 3.95
CA TRP A 44 29.37 -6.87 4.43
C TRP A 44 28.74 -5.69 3.70
N LEU A 45 29.47 -4.60 3.50
CA LEU A 45 29.02 -3.43 2.72
C LEU A 45 28.66 -3.81 1.29
N ALA A 46 29.49 -4.62 0.63
CA ALA A 46 29.21 -5.16 -0.70
C ALA A 46 27.92 -6.02 -0.71
N GLY A 47 27.62 -6.72 0.39
CA GLY A 47 26.37 -7.46 0.58
C GLY A 47 25.15 -6.54 0.73
N VAL A 48 25.25 -5.50 1.56
CA VAL A 48 24.19 -4.49 1.75
C VAL A 48 23.88 -3.78 0.44
N LEU A 49 24.93 -3.31 -0.26
CA LEU A 49 24.82 -2.62 -1.54
C LEU A 49 24.08 -3.47 -2.58
N ARG A 50 24.48 -4.74 -2.74
CA ARG A 50 23.81 -5.67 -3.68
C ARG A 50 22.34 -5.88 -3.33
N ARG A 51 22.02 -5.99 -2.02
CA ARG A 51 20.62 -6.14 -1.57
C ARG A 51 19.79 -4.90 -1.87
N GLN A 52 20.33 -3.71 -1.60
CA GLN A 52 19.66 -2.43 -1.89
C GLN A 52 19.47 -2.23 -3.40
N ALA A 53 20.48 -2.54 -4.22
CA ALA A 53 20.38 -2.50 -5.68
C ALA A 53 19.29 -3.44 -6.21
N ALA A 54 19.25 -4.69 -5.73
CA ALA A 54 18.23 -5.65 -6.12
C ALA A 54 16.81 -5.19 -5.72
N LEU A 55 16.66 -4.52 -4.57
CA LEU A 55 15.39 -3.96 -4.13
C LEU A 55 14.92 -2.84 -5.06
N ARG A 56 15.81 -1.89 -5.37
CA ARG A 56 15.54 -0.79 -6.32
C ARG A 56 15.11 -1.32 -7.70
N ILE A 57 15.89 -2.24 -8.29
CA ILE A 57 15.59 -2.82 -9.61
C ILE A 57 14.22 -3.51 -9.63
N ARG A 58 13.87 -4.27 -8.58
CA ARG A 58 12.56 -4.94 -8.49
C ARG A 58 11.41 -3.93 -8.43
N GLY A 59 11.58 -2.83 -7.69
CA GLY A 59 10.61 -1.74 -7.62
C GLY A 59 10.42 -1.08 -9.00
N GLU A 60 11.51 -0.73 -9.68
CA GLU A 60 11.45 -0.10 -11.01
C GLU A 60 10.81 -1.00 -12.07
N VAL A 61 11.14 -2.30 -12.11
CA VAL A 61 10.55 -3.24 -13.07
C VAL A 61 9.03 -3.33 -12.87
N ARG A 62 8.57 -3.38 -11.62
CA ARG A 62 7.14 -3.41 -11.30
C ARG A 62 6.46 -2.08 -11.64
N ARG A 63 7.10 -0.96 -11.29
CA ARG A 63 6.63 0.38 -11.67
C ARG A 63 6.47 0.52 -13.18
N ARG A 64 7.47 0.11 -13.98
CA ARG A 64 7.37 0.13 -15.45
C ARG A 64 6.24 -0.73 -15.98
N ARG A 65 6.02 -1.92 -15.39
CA ARG A 65 4.87 -2.76 -15.75
C ARG A 65 3.55 -2.06 -15.46
N ARG A 66 3.43 -1.32 -14.35
CA ARG A 66 2.25 -0.51 -14.04
C ARG A 66 2.07 0.64 -15.03
N GLU A 67 3.12 1.41 -15.28
CA GLU A 67 3.10 2.52 -16.25
C GLU A 67 2.69 2.01 -17.65
N HIS A 68 3.20 0.86 -18.07
CA HIS A 68 2.79 0.20 -19.31
C HIS A 68 1.34 -0.28 -19.26
N ALA A 69 0.88 -0.88 -18.16
CA ALA A 69 -0.52 -1.32 -18.04
C ALA A 69 -1.51 -0.14 -18.06
N VAL A 70 -1.16 0.99 -17.43
CA VAL A 70 -1.95 2.23 -17.49
C VAL A 70 -1.94 2.81 -18.90
N ALA A 71 -0.78 2.90 -19.55
CA ALA A 71 -0.69 3.38 -20.93
C ALA A 71 -1.51 2.50 -21.89
N VAL A 72 -1.53 1.18 -21.68
CA VAL A 72 -2.38 0.26 -22.45
C VAL A 72 -3.86 0.51 -22.15
N ALA A 73 -4.25 0.71 -20.88
CA ALA A 73 -5.63 1.01 -20.51
C ALA A 73 -6.12 2.36 -21.09
N ASP A 74 -5.27 3.38 -21.14
CA ASP A 74 -5.57 4.68 -21.77
C ASP A 74 -5.61 4.60 -23.31
N SER A 75 -4.94 3.61 -23.90
CA SER A 75 -4.92 3.38 -25.36
C SER A 75 -6.11 2.56 -25.87
N VAL A 76 -6.86 1.92 -24.97
CA VAL A 76 -8.18 1.38 -25.30
C VAL A 76 -9.10 2.58 -25.49
N PRO A 77 -9.70 2.80 -26.68
CA PRO A 77 -10.66 3.87 -26.85
C PRO A 77 -11.71 3.73 -25.74
N PRO A 78 -12.14 4.84 -25.10
CA PRO A 78 -13.19 4.75 -24.10
C PRO A 78 -14.33 3.98 -24.75
N ALA A 79 -14.67 2.82 -24.19
CA ALA A 79 -15.81 2.05 -24.66
C ALA A 79 -16.96 3.06 -24.77
N ALA A 80 -17.46 3.24 -26.00
CA ALA A 80 -18.47 4.24 -26.30
C ALA A 80 -19.62 4.03 -25.31
N ASP A 81 -19.81 5.00 -24.43
CA ASP A 81 -20.92 5.11 -23.50
C ASP A 81 -21.55 3.78 -23.01
N ASP A 82 -20.81 3.01 -22.21
CA ASP A 82 -21.44 2.25 -21.11
C ASP A 82 -21.78 3.19 -19.93
N ASN A 83 -22.10 4.44 -20.24
CA ASN A 83 -22.64 5.43 -19.31
C ASN A 83 -24.05 5.06 -18.81
N GLU A 84 -24.66 3.98 -19.30
CA GLU A 84 -25.86 3.40 -18.70
C GLU A 84 -25.56 2.47 -17.50
N ALA A 85 -24.30 2.07 -17.27
CA ALA A 85 -23.90 1.27 -16.11
C ALA A 85 -23.19 2.09 -15.01
N SER A 86 -22.98 3.40 -15.22
CA SER A 86 -22.35 4.29 -14.25
C SER A 86 -23.36 5.23 -13.58
N GLY A 87 -24.18 4.66 -12.69
CA GLY A 87 -24.86 5.41 -11.63
C GLY A 87 -25.75 4.58 -10.68
N PRO A 88 -25.55 4.57 -9.34
CA PRO A 88 -24.31 4.92 -8.64
C PRO A 88 -24.05 4.11 -7.33
N PRO A 89 -22.84 3.57 -7.13
CA PRO A 89 -22.28 3.46 -5.78
C PRO A 89 -22.18 4.84 -5.11
N SER A 90 -21.95 5.91 -5.91
CA SER A 90 -21.77 7.29 -5.44
C SER A 90 -23.00 7.90 -4.75
N GLU A 91 -24.22 7.90 -5.32
CA GLU A 91 -25.39 8.49 -4.63
C GLU A 91 -25.80 7.68 -3.41
N LEU A 92 -25.71 6.35 -3.45
CA LEU A 92 -25.96 5.53 -2.28
C LEU A 92 -25.00 5.90 -1.14
N ILE A 93 -23.70 6.01 -1.44
CA ILE A 93 -22.67 6.44 -0.49
C ILE A 93 -22.94 7.87 0.01
N GLN A 94 -23.41 8.77 -0.86
CA GLN A 94 -23.78 10.13 -0.49
C GLN A 94 -25.01 10.19 0.42
N ARG A 95 -25.99 9.28 0.27
CA ARG A 95 -27.16 9.19 1.16
C ARG A 95 -26.85 8.58 2.53
N LEU A 96 -25.69 7.94 2.70
CA LEU A 96 -25.28 7.41 3.99
C LEU A 96 -24.92 8.54 4.99
N PRO A 97 -25.23 8.36 6.28
CA PRO A 97 -24.70 9.21 7.33
C PRO A 97 -23.16 9.30 7.28
N PRO A 98 -22.53 10.44 7.61
CA PRO A 98 -21.09 10.64 7.44
C PRO A 98 -20.20 9.58 8.12
N ALA A 99 -20.64 9.05 9.26
CA ALA A 99 -19.94 7.98 9.98
C ALA A 99 -20.03 6.62 9.25
N ALA A 100 -21.16 6.31 8.63
CA ALA A 100 -21.38 5.10 7.85
C ALA A 100 -20.71 5.19 6.47
N ARG A 101 -20.72 6.39 5.86
CA ARG A 101 -20.05 6.68 4.59
C ARG A 101 -18.57 6.33 4.62
N ARG A 102 -17.85 6.76 5.67
CA ARG A 102 -16.42 6.44 5.86
C ARG A 102 -16.15 4.94 5.91
N VAL A 103 -17.01 4.17 6.57
CA VAL A 103 -16.89 2.71 6.62
C VAL A 103 -17.16 2.08 5.24
N ALA A 104 -18.20 2.55 4.54
CA ALA A 104 -18.57 2.04 3.22
C ALA A 104 -17.45 2.26 2.18
N VAL A 105 -16.86 3.46 2.14
CA VAL A 105 -15.75 3.78 1.23
C VAL A 105 -14.55 2.87 1.47
N LEU A 106 -14.14 2.69 2.73
CA LEU A 106 -12.99 1.83 3.06
C LEU A 106 -13.27 0.35 2.73
N ALA A 107 -14.49 -0.13 2.97
CA ALA A 107 -14.87 -1.50 2.62
C ALA A 107 -14.87 -1.73 1.09
N LEU A 108 -15.32 -0.75 0.29
CA LEU A 108 -15.28 -0.81 -1.17
C LEU A 108 -13.85 -0.79 -1.73
N HIS A 109 -12.89 -0.23 -0.98
CA HIS A 109 -11.46 -0.32 -1.30
C HIS A 109 -10.81 -1.63 -0.79
N GLY A 110 -11.60 -2.58 -0.30
CA GLY A 110 -11.14 -3.90 0.11
C GLY A 110 -10.53 -3.97 1.50
N LEU A 111 -10.75 -2.97 2.36
CA LEU A 111 -10.26 -3.02 3.73
C LEU A 111 -11.14 -3.93 4.60
N GLY A 112 -10.48 -4.75 5.42
CA GLY A 112 -11.13 -5.63 6.38
C GLY A 112 -11.65 -4.92 7.62
N ALA A 113 -12.49 -5.60 8.40
CA ALA A 113 -13.12 -5.04 9.59
C ALA A 113 -12.11 -4.58 10.66
N GLU A 114 -11.00 -5.30 10.85
CA GLU A 114 -9.93 -4.88 11.78
C GLU A 114 -9.24 -3.61 11.30
N GLU A 115 -8.91 -3.54 10.01
CA GLU A 115 -8.22 -2.41 9.40
C GLU A 115 -9.05 -1.13 9.48
N ILE A 116 -10.34 -1.22 9.14
CA ILE A 116 -11.27 -0.09 9.20
C ILE A 116 -11.37 0.44 10.63
N ARG A 117 -11.46 -0.44 11.64
CA ARG A 117 -11.54 -0.02 13.04
C ARG A 117 -10.26 0.65 13.51
N TRP A 118 -9.12 0.11 13.11
CA TRP A 118 -7.83 0.71 13.40
C TRP A 118 -7.68 2.07 12.72
N ILE A 119 -8.08 2.25 11.46
CA ILE A 119 -7.99 3.54 10.77
C ILE A 119 -8.92 4.58 11.40
N LEU A 120 -10.18 4.22 11.60
CA LEU A 120 -11.20 5.15 12.09
C LEU A 120 -11.16 5.37 13.61
N ARG A 121 -10.29 4.66 14.33
CA ARG A 121 -10.17 4.68 15.81
C ARG A 121 -11.52 4.45 16.49
N ILE A 122 -12.24 3.42 16.06
CA ILE A 122 -13.58 3.10 16.59
C ILE A 122 -13.64 1.75 17.27
N SER A 123 -14.51 1.66 18.28
CA SER A 123 -14.79 0.40 18.97
C SER A 123 -15.48 -0.62 18.05
N PRO A 124 -15.41 -1.92 18.39
CA PRO A 124 -16.19 -2.95 17.70
C PRO A 124 -17.70 -2.67 17.69
N THR A 125 -18.23 -2.09 18.77
CA THR A 125 -19.65 -1.71 18.86
C THR A 125 -20.01 -0.59 17.89
N ALA A 126 -19.22 0.47 17.84
CA ALA A 126 -19.44 1.58 16.90
C ALA A 126 -19.32 1.14 15.44
N PHE A 127 -18.38 0.23 15.13
CA PHE A 127 -18.28 -0.37 13.80
C PHE A 127 -19.53 -1.16 13.42
N ARG A 128 -20.03 -2.02 14.32
CA ARG A 128 -21.27 -2.79 14.09
C ARG A 128 -22.47 -1.87 13.87
N GLN A 129 -22.62 -0.80 14.65
CA GLN A 129 -23.69 0.17 14.50
C GLN A 129 -23.66 0.84 13.11
N ARG A 130 -22.47 1.26 12.65
CA ARG A 130 -22.28 1.85 11.32
C ARG A 130 -22.60 0.86 10.20
N LEU A 131 -22.17 -0.39 10.35
CA LEU A 131 -22.48 -1.46 9.39
C LEU A 131 -23.98 -1.75 9.32
N THR A 132 -24.68 -1.77 10.46
CA THR A 132 -26.15 -1.89 10.49
C THR A 132 -26.81 -0.70 9.78
N GLY A 133 -26.30 0.52 9.96
CA GLY A 133 -26.78 1.70 9.24
C GLY A 133 -26.64 1.56 7.71
N ILE A 134 -25.49 1.06 7.24
CA ILE A 134 -25.26 0.76 5.82
C ILE A 134 -26.27 -0.28 5.30
N ARG A 135 -26.46 -1.38 6.04
CA ARG A 135 -27.43 -2.43 5.64
C ARG A 135 -28.86 -1.91 5.57
N ARG A 136 -29.27 -1.04 6.51
CA ARG A 136 -30.60 -0.40 6.47
C ARG A 136 -30.75 0.49 5.25
N ALA A 137 -29.75 1.31 4.92
CA ALA A 137 -29.78 2.15 3.74
C ALA A 137 -29.88 1.32 2.44
N LEU A 138 -29.16 0.20 2.36
CA LEU A 138 -29.28 -0.78 1.25
C LEU A 138 -30.66 -1.45 1.21
N GLY A 139 -31.24 -1.75 2.37
CA GLY A 139 -32.57 -2.33 2.51
C GLY A 139 -33.70 -1.37 2.16
N ALA A 140 -33.46 -0.06 2.20
CA ALA A 140 -34.43 0.95 1.78
C ALA A 140 -34.47 1.17 0.25
N LEU A 141 -33.50 0.63 -0.50
CA LEU A 141 -33.48 0.74 -1.96
C LEU A 141 -34.55 -0.14 -2.61
N PRO A 142 -35.13 0.29 -3.75
CA PRO A 142 -35.95 -0.56 -4.61
C PRO A 142 -35.23 -1.86 -5.00
N PRO A 143 -35.95 -2.99 -5.17
CA PRO A 143 -35.35 -4.29 -5.45
C PRO A 143 -34.38 -4.31 -6.64
N ALA A 144 -34.71 -3.61 -7.73
CA ALA A 144 -33.87 -3.50 -8.92
C ALA A 144 -32.54 -2.78 -8.63
N GLN A 145 -32.59 -1.65 -7.92
CA GLN A 145 -31.40 -0.87 -7.55
C GLN A 145 -30.51 -1.64 -6.55
N ARG A 146 -31.12 -2.41 -5.64
CA ARG A 146 -30.40 -3.27 -4.70
C ARG A 146 -29.65 -4.39 -5.44
N ALA A 147 -30.32 -5.07 -6.38
CA ALA A 147 -29.70 -6.11 -7.19
C ALA A 147 -28.51 -5.58 -8.00
N HIS A 148 -28.68 -4.40 -8.60
CA HIS A 148 -27.61 -3.71 -9.33
C HIS A 148 -26.41 -3.36 -8.42
N ALA A 149 -26.66 -2.79 -7.24
CA ALA A 149 -25.59 -2.46 -6.28
C ALA A 149 -24.81 -3.70 -5.81
N VAL A 150 -25.49 -4.84 -5.59
CA VAL A 150 -24.84 -6.11 -5.22
C VAL A 150 -24.03 -6.69 -6.38
N ALA A 151 -24.55 -6.60 -7.61
CA ALA A 151 -23.82 -7.04 -8.80
C ALA A 151 -22.52 -6.24 -8.99
N LEU A 152 -22.59 -4.90 -8.90
CA LEU A 152 -21.41 -4.03 -8.98
C LEU A 152 -20.36 -4.34 -7.90
N ALA A 153 -20.79 -4.65 -6.68
CA ALA A 153 -19.88 -5.03 -5.60
C ALA A 153 -19.16 -6.36 -5.82
N ARG A 154 -19.70 -7.24 -6.68
CA ARG A 154 -19.09 -8.53 -7.04
C ARG A 154 -18.19 -8.45 -8.28
N LEU A 155 -18.48 -7.53 -9.21
CA LEU A 155 -17.72 -7.30 -10.43
C LEU A 155 -16.40 -6.57 -10.18
N ARG A 156 -16.35 -5.70 -9.17
CA ARG A 156 -15.12 -5.00 -8.81
C ARG A 156 -14.29 -5.88 -7.89
N ASP A 157 -13.20 -6.42 -8.43
CA ASP A 157 -12.10 -6.83 -7.57
C ASP A 157 -11.66 -5.61 -6.73
N PRO A 158 -11.50 -5.78 -5.40
CA PRO A 158 -11.03 -4.69 -4.57
C PRO A 158 -9.69 -4.21 -5.10
N GLN A 159 -9.48 -2.89 -5.21
CA GLN A 159 -8.24 -2.28 -5.76
C GLN A 159 -6.92 -2.79 -5.13
N ARG A 160 -6.99 -3.48 -3.99
CA ARG A 160 -5.86 -4.15 -3.31
C ARG A 160 -5.53 -5.55 -3.85
N SER A 161 -6.24 -6.08 -4.84
CA SER A 161 -5.95 -7.38 -5.44
C SER A 161 -4.74 -7.28 -6.37
N VAL A 162 -3.54 -7.23 -5.78
CA VAL A 162 -2.33 -7.59 -6.49
C VAL A 162 -2.18 -9.11 -6.40
N ASP A 163 -1.74 -9.77 -7.47
CA ASP A 163 -1.36 -11.19 -7.48
C ASP A 163 -0.10 -11.42 -6.61
N LEU A 164 -0.30 -11.32 -5.30
CA LEU A 164 0.71 -11.59 -4.30
C LEU A 164 0.54 -13.02 -3.81
N GLN A 165 1.65 -13.66 -3.47
CA GLN A 165 1.63 -14.90 -2.70
C GLN A 165 1.19 -14.58 -1.26
N PHE A 166 -0.13 -14.39 -1.07
CA PHE A 166 -0.75 -13.88 0.16
C PHE A 166 -0.28 -14.62 1.42
N GLY A 167 0.04 -15.92 1.32
CA GLY A 167 0.59 -16.70 2.42
C GLY A 167 1.96 -16.21 2.91
N LEU A 168 2.89 -15.94 1.99
CA LEU A 168 4.24 -15.45 2.34
C LEU A 168 4.20 -14.00 2.81
N VAL A 169 3.43 -13.16 2.11
CA VAL A 169 3.24 -11.75 2.47
C VAL A 169 2.64 -11.63 3.86
N ARG A 170 1.59 -12.40 4.16
CA ARG A 170 0.96 -12.42 5.49
C ARG A 170 1.95 -12.85 6.56
N ARG A 171 2.79 -13.85 6.31
CA ARG A 171 3.79 -14.35 7.26
C ARG A 171 4.86 -13.28 7.54
N ALA A 172 5.38 -12.64 6.50
CA ALA A 172 6.38 -11.58 6.62
C ALA A 172 5.83 -10.36 7.36
N LEU A 173 4.62 -9.89 7.01
CA LEU A 173 3.95 -8.80 7.71
C LEU A 173 3.66 -9.15 9.17
N LYS A 174 3.14 -10.35 9.46
CA LYS A 174 2.92 -10.80 10.84
C LYS A 174 4.19 -10.81 11.68
N ALA A 175 5.32 -11.22 11.11
CA ALA A 175 6.60 -11.20 11.82
C ALA A 175 7.10 -9.77 12.10
N ALA A 176 6.80 -8.82 11.20
CA ALA A 176 7.18 -7.41 11.35
C ALA A 176 6.24 -6.59 12.26
N LEU A 177 4.99 -7.05 12.44
CA LEU A 177 4.00 -6.43 13.30
C LEU A 177 4.32 -6.71 14.78
N ARG A 178 4.67 -5.66 15.53
CA ARG A 178 4.75 -5.65 16.99
C ARG A 178 3.74 -4.62 17.52
N GLY A 179 2.84 -5.02 18.42
CA GLY A 179 1.80 -4.14 18.97
C GLY A 179 0.68 -3.77 18.00
N GLN A 180 -0.05 -2.67 18.28
CA GLN A 180 -1.13 -2.18 17.41
C GLN A 180 -0.58 -1.53 16.14
N ALA A 181 -0.56 -2.28 15.04
CA ALA A 181 -0.06 -1.81 13.75
C ALA A 181 -0.85 -2.44 12.59
N MET A 182 -0.81 -1.79 11.43
CA MET A 182 -1.42 -2.23 10.18
C MET A 182 -0.34 -2.64 9.19
N GLY A 183 -0.42 -3.86 8.67
CA GLY A 183 0.43 -4.32 7.57
C GLY A 183 -0.28 -4.09 6.24
N THR A 184 0.40 -3.50 5.27
CA THR A 184 -0.11 -3.32 3.91
C THR A 184 1.02 -3.47 2.90
N HIS A 185 0.75 -3.21 1.63
CA HIS A 185 1.75 -3.15 0.58
C HIS A 185 1.48 -1.96 -0.32
N ASP A 186 2.53 -1.43 -0.95
CA ASP A 186 2.36 -0.47 -2.03
C ASP A 186 1.98 -1.18 -3.35
N PRO A 187 1.60 -0.45 -4.42
CA PRO A 187 1.30 -1.06 -5.72
C PRO A 187 2.47 -1.84 -6.34
N ASP A 188 3.70 -1.60 -5.88
CA ASP A 188 4.90 -2.32 -6.30
C ASP A 188 5.14 -3.59 -5.44
N GLY A 189 4.25 -3.91 -4.50
CA GLY A 189 4.33 -5.08 -3.64
C GLY A 189 5.39 -4.98 -2.54
N HIS A 190 5.92 -3.79 -2.25
CA HIS A 190 6.74 -3.54 -1.07
C HIS A 190 5.86 -3.59 0.17
N LEU A 191 6.32 -4.32 1.18
CA LEU A 191 5.58 -4.49 2.42
C LEU A 191 5.76 -3.27 3.31
N LEU A 192 4.65 -2.70 3.76
CA LEU A 192 4.59 -1.53 4.62
C LEU A 192 3.99 -1.93 5.98
N VAL A 193 4.57 -1.42 7.07
CA VAL A 193 4.00 -1.52 8.41
C VAL A 193 3.72 -0.13 8.92
N VAL A 194 2.44 0.21 9.08
CA VAL A 194 2.00 1.49 9.63
C VAL A 194 1.69 1.31 11.11
N ARG A 195 2.37 2.06 11.96
CA ARG A 195 2.15 2.08 13.41
C ARG A 195 1.39 3.34 13.79
N GLY A 196 0.60 3.29 14.87
CA GLY A 196 0.01 4.50 15.42
C GLY A 196 1.13 5.44 15.90
N ALA A 197 0.96 6.75 15.68
CA ALA A 197 1.88 7.73 16.25
C ALA A 197 1.93 7.54 17.77
N HIS A 198 3.13 7.54 18.36
CA HIS A 198 3.27 7.77 19.79
C HIS A 198 2.60 9.11 20.07
N THR A 199 1.50 9.12 20.82
CA THR A 199 1.07 10.35 21.48
C THR A 199 2.23 10.73 22.38
N ALA A 200 3.04 11.73 21.99
CA ALA A 200 3.94 12.38 22.91
C ALA A 200 3.07 12.76 24.11
N SER A 201 3.39 12.25 25.29
CA SER A 201 2.76 12.71 26.51
C SER A 201 2.94 14.21 26.51
N ALA A 202 1.84 14.96 26.51
CA ALA A 202 1.88 16.38 26.80
C ALA A 202 2.48 16.49 28.20
N GLY A 203 3.79 16.74 28.27
CA GLY A 203 4.47 17.15 29.48
C GLY A 203 3.95 18.53 29.79
N GLY A 204 2.99 18.60 30.72
CA GLY A 204 2.60 19.86 31.32
C GLY A 204 3.78 20.38 32.15
N ASN A 205 4.15 21.63 31.91
CA ASN A 205 4.92 22.44 32.83
C ASN A 205 4.07 22.81 34.05
#